data_AF-A0AAD8I0M3-F1
#
_entry.id   AF-A0AAD8I0M3-F1
#
_cell.length_a   1.000
_cell.length_b   1.000
_cell.length_c   1.000
_cell.angle_alpha   90.00
_cell.angle_beta   90.00
_cell.angle_gamma   90.00
#
_symmetry.space_group_name_H-M   'P 1'
#
loop_
_entity.id
_entity.type
_entity.pdbx_description
1 polymer ?
#
loop_
_entity_poly.entity_id
_entity_poly.type
_entity_poly.pdbx_seq_one_letter_code
_entity_poly.pdbx_strand_id
1 'polypeptide(L)'
;MSNHRYSEGKTSSGRCFGGETSSSTCFGGGNSSSSSSRHLDGNEVVESGMPIAKSITMASFDDSVLRTRNDVLNPMELREGMVFGSKEELLHIVKQVHICNHQEIVMTRSDHLNWHVTCEFKSDGCKWKRRARKPSAHGNFQIMEILGPHTCMSTTITKDHPNLTSSDIGESIKAHIVNDPTIKEKVLMATTKNVFDYQPGRKKIRNAMKLAMDEVHGSWEGSYEDLPHLMEALQSFNVGTNVNWFFKEDELGERVSLEIDGTRIYGPYPGVILSATVVDGFSHILPLAFAIVEAENLSRWDWFTERLKRFVVGRRHEICVISDRHVGIMASHEGRMV
;
A
#
# COMPACT_ATOMS: atom_id res chain seq x y z
N MET A 1 -50.11 -9.02 10.88
CA MET A 1 -51.47 -8.45 10.74
C MET A 1 -51.32 -6.97 11.09
N SER A 2 -51.40 -5.99 10.21
CA SER A 2 -52.18 -5.86 8.98
C SER A 2 -51.46 -4.96 7.97
N ASN A 3 -51.60 -5.32 6.70
CA ASN A 3 -51.10 -4.65 5.51
C ASN A 3 -51.88 -3.35 5.22
N HIS A 4 -51.22 -2.37 4.59
CA HIS A 4 -51.87 -1.64 3.50
C HIS A 4 -50.91 -1.45 2.33
N ARG A 5 -51.25 -2.14 1.24
CA ARG A 5 -50.78 -1.92 -0.13
C ARG A 5 -51.37 -0.61 -0.67
N TYR A 6 -50.63 0.08 -1.52
CA TYR A 6 -51.19 0.77 -2.67
C TYR A 6 -50.34 0.45 -3.91
N SER A 7 -51.03 0.06 -4.97
CA SER A 7 -50.52 -0.39 -6.26
C SER A 7 -50.83 0.62 -7.35
N GLU A 8 -49.83 0.81 -8.22
CA GLU A 8 -49.85 1.01 -9.68
C GLU A 8 -50.67 2.13 -10.36
N GLY A 9 -49.96 2.84 -11.24
CA GLY A 9 -50.50 3.52 -12.41
C GLY A 9 -49.42 3.70 -13.48
N LYS A 10 -49.43 2.82 -14.50
CA LYS A 10 -48.64 2.90 -15.76
C LYS A 10 -49.46 3.61 -16.85
N THR A 11 -48.81 4.42 -17.68
CA THR A 11 -49.09 4.68 -19.12
C THR A 11 -47.77 5.17 -19.76
N SER A 12 -47.10 4.41 -20.64
CA SER A 12 -47.12 4.44 -22.13
C SER A 12 -46.85 5.84 -22.73
N SER A 13 -46.03 6.10 -23.75
CA SER A 13 -45.29 5.31 -24.74
C SER A 13 -44.59 6.28 -25.73
N GLY A 14 -43.45 5.89 -26.30
CA GLY A 14 -43.10 6.19 -27.69
C GLY A 14 -41.98 7.21 -27.97
N ARG A 15 -40.84 6.75 -28.51
CA ARG A 15 -40.57 6.71 -29.97
C ARG A 15 -39.13 6.22 -30.23
N CYS A 16 -39.04 5.19 -31.04
CA CYS A 16 -37.83 4.79 -31.75
C CYS A 16 -37.68 5.66 -33.01
N PHE A 17 -36.44 6.02 -33.37
CA PHE A 17 -36.06 6.29 -34.75
C PHE A 17 -34.67 5.70 -34.99
N GLY A 18 -34.62 4.67 -35.84
CA GLY A 18 -33.41 4.30 -36.56
C GLY A 18 -33.33 5.07 -37.88
N GLY A 19 -32.14 5.11 -38.47
CA GLY A 19 -31.92 5.68 -39.80
C GLY A 19 -30.43 5.78 -40.12
N GLU A 20 -29.92 4.75 -40.79
CA GLU A 20 -28.62 4.72 -41.47
C GLU A 20 -28.51 5.81 -42.55
N THR A 21 -27.30 6.26 -42.88
CA THR A 21 -26.87 6.51 -44.27
C THR A 21 -25.37 6.80 -44.33
N SER A 22 -24.76 6.22 -45.36
CA SER A 22 -23.36 6.20 -45.76
C SER A 22 -23.00 7.35 -46.72
N SER A 23 -21.74 7.79 -46.71
CA SER A 23 -21.00 8.42 -47.84
C SER A 23 -19.56 8.69 -47.38
N SER A 24 -18.55 7.88 -47.73
CA SER A 24 -17.71 7.98 -48.94
C SER A 24 -17.22 9.39 -49.29
N THR A 25 -15.89 9.56 -49.29
CA THR A 25 -15.13 10.22 -50.37
C THR A 25 -13.66 9.85 -50.25
N CYS A 26 -13.08 9.50 -51.40
CA CYS A 26 -11.72 9.07 -51.63
C CYS A 26 -10.98 10.15 -52.43
N PHE A 27 -9.70 10.37 -52.15
CA PHE A 27 -8.66 10.87 -53.08
C PHE A 27 -7.33 10.41 -52.45
N GLY A 28 -6.37 9.77 -53.12
CA GLY A 28 -6.10 9.57 -54.54
C GLY A 28 -4.60 9.80 -54.79
N GLY A 29 -3.92 8.84 -55.42
CA GLY A 29 -2.54 8.95 -55.94
C GLY A 29 -1.50 8.28 -55.03
N GLY A 30 -0.82 7.19 -55.38
CA GLY A 30 -0.46 6.66 -56.69
C GLY A 30 0.97 7.05 -57.03
N ASN A 31 1.92 6.12 -56.88
CA ASN A 31 3.01 5.96 -57.85
C ASN A 31 3.69 4.59 -57.71
N SER A 32 3.66 3.87 -58.82
CA SER A 32 4.33 2.63 -59.12
C SER A 32 5.52 2.91 -60.04
N SER A 33 6.65 2.25 -59.81
CA SER A 33 7.68 1.95 -60.83
C SER A 33 8.65 0.91 -60.21
N SER A 34 8.51 -0.39 -60.49
CA SER A 34 8.93 -1.13 -61.69
C SER A 34 10.45 -1.42 -61.76
N SER A 35 10.75 -2.72 -61.63
CA SER A 35 11.68 -3.50 -62.45
C SER A 35 13.20 -3.30 -62.30
N SER A 36 13.92 -4.37 -61.99
CA SER A 36 14.77 -5.06 -62.99
C SER A 36 15.41 -6.35 -62.44
N SER A 37 15.20 -7.41 -63.21
CA SER A 37 15.80 -8.73 -63.10
C SER A 37 17.27 -8.72 -63.54
N ARG A 38 18.13 -9.47 -62.85
CA ARG A 38 19.33 -10.08 -63.43
C ARG A 38 19.49 -11.49 -62.88
N HIS A 39 19.31 -12.47 -63.76
CA HIS A 39 19.79 -13.84 -63.62
C HIS A 39 21.32 -13.85 -63.65
N LEU A 40 21.95 -14.54 -62.69
CA LEU A 40 23.22 -15.25 -62.90
C LEU A 40 23.24 -16.53 -62.04
N ASP A 41 23.45 -17.61 -62.78
CA ASP A 41 23.89 -18.98 -62.52
C ASP A 41 24.07 -19.56 -61.11
N GLY A 42 23.68 -20.84 -61.06
CA GLY A 42 23.79 -21.80 -59.98
C GLY A 42 25.15 -21.88 -59.30
N ASN A 43 25.10 -21.97 -57.98
CA ASN A 43 26.07 -22.72 -57.20
C ASN A 43 25.31 -23.41 -56.07
N GLU A 44 25.38 -24.74 -56.02
CA GLU A 44 24.89 -25.56 -54.91
C GLU A 44 25.62 -25.15 -53.64
N VAL A 45 24.89 -24.52 -52.71
CA VAL A 45 25.37 -24.29 -51.35
C VAL A 45 24.68 -25.30 -50.44
N VAL A 46 25.52 -26.20 -49.94
CA VAL A 46 25.25 -27.15 -48.86
C VAL A 46 24.40 -26.48 -47.77
N GLU A 47 23.24 -27.07 -47.49
CA GLU A 47 22.30 -26.65 -46.46
C GLU A 47 22.93 -26.84 -45.07
N SER A 48 23.81 -25.93 -44.67
CA SER A 48 24.17 -25.76 -43.26
C SER A 48 23.02 -25.02 -42.59
N GLY A 49 22.04 -25.79 -42.12
CA GLY A 49 20.94 -25.28 -41.29
C GLY A 49 21.49 -24.56 -40.07
N MET A 50 21.57 -23.23 -40.17
CA MET A 50 21.75 -22.35 -39.02
C MET A 50 20.53 -22.59 -38.11
N PRO A 51 20.70 -22.87 -36.81
CA PRO A 51 19.56 -23.18 -35.96
C PRO A 51 18.64 -21.98 -35.97
N ILE A 52 17.42 -22.16 -36.48
CA ILE A 52 16.34 -21.21 -36.35
C ILE A 52 16.22 -20.93 -34.85
N ALA A 53 16.61 -19.72 -34.44
CA ALA A 53 16.41 -19.27 -33.07
C ALA A 53 14.92 -19.49 -32.78
N LYS A 54 14.61 -20.44 -31.90
CA LYS A 54 13.23 -20.65 -31.44
C LYS A 54 12.77 -19.28 -30.96
N SER A 55 11.80 -18.69 -31.67
CA SER A 55 11.23 -17.40 -31.30
C SER A 55 10.74 -17.54 -29.86
N ILE A 56 11.44 -16.88 -28.93
CA ILE A 56 11.09 -16.92 -27.51
C ILE A 56 9.94 -15.95 -27.34
N THR A 57 8.73 -16.48 -27.28
CA THR A 57 7.55 -15.67 -26.98
C THR A 57 7.48 -15.44 -25.47
N MET A 58 7.53 -14.17 -25.06
CA MET A 58 7.31 -13.79 -23.67
C MET A 58 5.87 -14.11 -23.28
N ALA A 59 5.69 -14.59 -22.06
CA ALA A 59 4.36 -14.65 -21.48
C ALA A 59 3.85 -13.22 -21.27
N SER A 60 2.59 -12.97 -21.62
CA SER A 60 1.92 -11.69 -21.41
C SER A 60 0.64 -11.99 -20.67
N PHE A 61 0.48 -11.37 -19.50
CA PHE A 61 -0.70 -11.51 -18.67
C PHE A 61 -1.21 -10.12 -18.31
N ASP A 62 -2.48 -9.88 -18.58
CA ASP A 62 -3.19 -8.69 -18.09
C ASP A 62 -3.80 -9.02 -16.72
N ASP A 63 -3.69 -8.08 -15.78
CA ASP A 63 -4.19 -8.20 -14.41
C ASP A 63 -5.73 -8.37 -14.36
N SER A 64 -6.44 -7.89 -15.40
CA SER A 64 -7.87 -8.15 -15.61
C SER A 64 -8.18 -9.60 -15.99
N VAL A 65 -7.27 -10.26 -16.74
CA VAL A 65 -7.37 -11.67 -17.17
C VAL A 65 -7.03 -12.62 -16.03
N LEU A 66 -6.16 -12.21 -15.09
CA LEU A 66 -5.86 -12.96 -13.85
C LEU A 66 -7.09 -13.21 -12.96
N ARG A 67 -8.14 -12.39 -13.08
CA ARG A 67 -9.34 -12.45 -12.22
C ARG A 67 -10.50 -13.24 -12.84
N THR A 68 -10.43 -13.61 -14.11
CA THR A 68 -11.50 -14.34 -14.82
C THR A 68 -11.37 -15.85 -14.60
N ARG A 69 -12.27 -16.42 -13.79
CA ARG A 69 -12.29 -17.84 -13.37
C ARG A 69 -12.40 -18.89 -14.49
N ASN A 70 -12.57 -18.52 -15.76
CA ASN A 70 -12.98 -19.45 -16.83
C ASN A 70 -12.46 -19.13 -18.25
N ASP A 71 -11.45 -18.27 -18.43
CA ASP A 71 -10.97 -17.95 -19.78
C ASP A 71 -9.86 -18.91 -20.27
N VAL A 72 -9.82 -19.24 -21.56
CA VAL A 72 -8.89 -20.25 -22.14
C VAL A 72 -7.43 -19.75 -22.17
N LEU A 73 -7.20 -18.45 -22.01
CA LEU A 73 -5.92 -17.85 -21.65
C LEU A 73 -5.76 -17.80 -20.11
N ASN A 74 -6.15 -18.88 -19.44
CA ASN A 74 -6.16 -18.94 -17.99
C ASN A 74 -4.73 -18.81 -17.45
N PRO A 75 -4.41 -17.80 -16.64
CA PRO A 75 -3.13 -17.76 -15.92
C PRO A 75 -2.94 -18.97 -14.99
N MET A 76 -4.00 -19.74 -14.72
CA MET A 76 -3.93 -21.02 -14.04
C MET A 76 -3.14 -22.10 -14.81
N GLU A 77 -2.95 -21.99 -16.13
CA GLU A 77 -2.15 -22.95 -16.92
C GLU A 77 -0.71 -22.48 -17.14
N LEU A 78 0.06 -22.34 -16.07
CA LEU A 78 1.52 -22.22 -16.16
C LEU A 78 2.10 -23.45 -16.85
N ARG A 79 2.84 -23.25 -17.96
CA ARG A 79 3.49 -24.31 -18.76
C ARG A 79 5.01 -24.28 -18.66
N GLU A 80 5.61 -25.43 -18.88
CA GLU A 80 7.06 -25.54 -19.04
C GLU A 80 7.51 -24.75 -20.28
N GLY A 81 8.61 -24.01 -20.16
CA GLY A 81 9.16 -23.16 -21.21
C GLY A 81 8.63 -21.72 -21.24
N MET A 82 7.60 -21.36 -20.46
CA MET A 82 7.11 -19.97 -20.39
C MET A 82 8.19 -19.01 -19.84
N VAL A 83 8.36 -17.86 -20.47
CA VAL A 83 9.37 -16.85 -20.14
C VAL A 83 8.70 -15.57 -19.63
N PHE A 84 9.21 -15.01 -18.53
CA PHE A 84 8.68 -13.85 -17.81
C PHE A 84 9.67 -12.69 -17.88
N GLY A 85 9.16 -11.46 -18.02
CA GLY A 85 9.98 -10.26 -18.18
C GLY A 85 10.78 -9.95 -16.91
N SER A 86 10.22 -10.29 -15.76
CA SER A 86 10.88 -10.14 -14.47
C SER A 86 10.64 -11.34 -13.55
N LYS A 87 11.44 -11.42 -12.47
CA LYS A 87 11.22 -12.39 -11.41
C LYS A 87 9.92 -12.06 -10.69
N GLU A 88 9.69 -10.79 -10.44
CA GLU A 88 8.54 -10.23 -9.73
C GLU A 88 7.23 -10.61 -10.42
N GLU A 89 7.19 -10.53 -11.76
CA GLU A 89 6.05 -10.96 -12.58
C GLU A 89 5.75 -12.46 -12.41
N LEU A 90 6.77 -13.32 -12.52
CA LEU A 90 6.63 -14.75 -12.30
C LEU A 90 6.08 -15.05 -10.89
N LEU A 91 6.64 -14.39 -9.87
CA LEU A 91 6.22 -14.57 -8.47
C LEU A 91 4.76 -14.15 -8.30
N HIS A 92 4.39 -12.98 -8.84
CA HIS A 92 3.05 -12.44 -8.76
C HIS A 92 2.03 -13.41 -9.36
N ILE A 93 2.24 -13.85 -10.60
CA ILE A 93 1.30 -14.72 -11.31
C ILE A 93 1.14 -16.06 -10.60
N VAL A 94 2.25 -16.72 -10.23
CA VAL A 94 2.19 -18.00 -9.52
C VAL A 94 1.42 -17.82 -8.21
N LYS A 95 1.70 -16.77 -7.46
CA LYS A 95 1.10 -16.52 -6.15
C LYS A 95 -0.40 -16.23 -6.25
N GLN A 96 -0.83 -15.41 -7.21
CA GLN A 96 -2.25 -15.12 -7.45
C GLN A 96 -3.04 -16.41 -7.75
N VAL A 97 -2.53 -17.24 -8.66
CA VAL A 97 -3.15 -18.54 -8.99
C VAL A 97 -3.36 -19.40 -7.74
N HIS A 98 -2.38 -19.45 -6.84
CA HIS A 98 -2.46 -20.27 -5.63
C HIS A 98 -3.42 -19.71 -4.59
N ILE A 99 -3.44 -18.38 -4.40
CA ILE A 99 -4.41 -17.71 -3.52
C ILE A 99 -5.84 -17.98 -4.01
N CYS A 100 -6.11 -17.81 -5.31
CA CYS A 100 -7.44 -18.04 -5.89
C CYS A 100 -7.91 -19.50 -5.83
N ASN A 101 -6.98 -20.46 -5.78
CA ASN A 101 -7.26 -21.89 -5.64
C ASN A 101 -7.24 -22.39 -4.20
N HIS A 102 -7.05 -21.50 -3.22
CA HIS A 102 -6.91 -21.86 -1.80
C HIS A 102 -5.77 -22.89 -1.56
N GLN A 103 -4.66 -22.74 -2.28
CA GLN A 103 -3.49 -23.62 -2.23
C GLN A 103 -2.29 -22.90 -1.65
N GLU A 104 -1.63 -23.53 -0.69
CA GLU A 104 -0.47 -22.95 -0.01
C GLU A 104 0.85 -23.43 -0.64
N ILE A 105 1.75 -22.47 -0.85
CA ILE A 105 3.06 -22.68 -1.46
C ILE A 105 4.18 -22.13 -0.59
N VAL A 106 5.33 -22.78 -0.68
CA VAL A 106 6.54 -22.44 0.06
C VAL A 106 7.67 -22.16 -0.92
N MET A 107 8.28 -20.99 -0.77
CA MET A 107 9.50 -20.65 -1.48
C MET A 107 10.68 -21.41 -0.90
N THR A 108 11.21 -22.36 -1.67
CA THR A 108 12.34 -23.21 -1.23
C THR A 108 13.69 -22.66 -1.68
N ARG A 109 13.71 -21.88 -2.76
CA ARG A 109 14.90 -21.18 -3.23
C ARG A 109 14.51 -19.93 -4.01
N SER A 110 15.22 -18.83 -3.79
CA SER A 110 15.00 -17.57 -4.50
C SER A 110 16.29 -16.77 -4.52
N ASP A 111 17.05 -16.90 -5.61
CA ASP A 111 18.25 -16.13 -5.87
C ASP A 111 18.13 -15.41 -7.23
N HIS A 112 19.20 -14.76 -7.70
CA HIS A 112 19.19 -13.98 -8.94
C HIS A 112 19.14 -14.86 -10.21
N LEU A 113 19.37 -16.18 -10.10
CA LEU A 113 19.37 -17.13 -11.22
C LEU A 113 18.30 -18.22 -11.10
N ASN A 114 17.86 -18.54 -9.89
CA ASN A 114 17.02 -19.69 -9.58
C ASN A 114 15.85 -19.28 -8.70
N TRP A 115 14.69 -19.83 -9.04
CA TRP A 115 13.50 -19.71 -8.23
C TRP A 115 12.78 -21.05 -8.16
N HIS A 116 12.60 -21.57 -6.95
CA HIS A 116 11.96 -22.85 -6.69
C HIS A 116 10.85 -22.69 -5.64
N VAL A 117 9.70 -23.30 -5.93
CA VAL A 117 8.54 -23.31 -5.05
C VAL A 117 7.94 -24.71 -4.99
N THR A 118 7.43 -25.10 -3.82
CA THR A 118 6.75 -26.37 -3.59
C THR A 118 5.44 -26.15 -2.85
N CYS A 119 4.57 -27.14 -2.83
CA CYS A 119 3.40 -27.13 -1.95
C CYS A 119 3.85 -27.16 -0.48
N GLU A 120 3.11 -26.50 0.42
CA GLU A 120 3.27 -26.61 1.88
C GLU A 120 3.11 -28.07 2.35
N PHE A 121 2.06 -28.76 1.88
CA PHE A 121 1.74 -30.15 2.24
C PHE A 121 2.61 -31.20 1.53
N LYS A 122 3.87 -30.87 1.23
CA LYS A 122 4.84 -31.81 0.64
C LYS A 122 5.13 -32.98 1.57
N SER A 123 5.14 -32.75 2.89
CA SER A 123 5.26 -33.80 3.90
C SER A 123 4.14 -34.84 3.80
N ASP A 124 2.96 -34.41 3.37
CA ASP A 124 1.74 -35.21 3.32
C ASP A 124 1.60 -35.93 1.97
N GLY A 125 2.66 -35.92 1.16
CA GLY A 125 2.74 -36.61 -0.12
C GLY A 125 2.41 -35.75 -1.34
N CYS A 126 2.12 -34.46 -1.18
CA CYS A 126 1.92 -33.57 -2.32
C CYS A 126 3.23 -33.36 -3.09
N LYS A 127 3.24 -33.75 -4.36
CA LYS A 127 4.44 -33.65 -5.21
C LYS A 127 4.50 -32.35 -6.02
N TRP A 128 3.55 -31.45 -5.84
CA TRP A 128 3.51 -30.23 -6.64
C TRP A 128 4.77 -29.37 -6.42
N LYS A 129 5.39 -28.96 -7.53
CA LYS A 129 6.53 -28.03 -7.53
C LYS A 129 6.59 -27.22 -8.82
N ARG A 130 7.21 -26.04 -8.75
CA ARG A 130 7.65 -25.29 -9.92
C ARG A 130 9.10 -24.88 -9.75
N ARG A 131 9.87 -24.93 -10.83
CA ARG A 131 11.21 -24.37 -10.89
C ARG A 131 11.33 -23.46 -12.09
N ALA A 132 11.84 -22.26 -11.87
CA ALA A 132 12.25 -21.35 -12.91
C ALA A 132 13.73 -21.01 -12.76
N ARG A 133 14.37 -20.73 -13.88
CA ARG A 133 15.75 -20.26 -13.93
C ARG A 133 15.86 -19.07 -14.87
N LYS A 134 16.91 -18.27 -14.71
CA LYS A 134 17.29 -17.18 -15.61
C LYS A 134 18.45 -17.66 -16.51
N PRO A 135 18.20 -18.19 -17.72
CA PRO A 135 19.26 -18.70 -18.57
C PRO A 135 20.10 -17.55 -19.13
N SER A 136 21.42 -17.77 -19.26
CA SER A 136 22.33 -16.75 -19.83
C SER A 136 22.01 -16.40 -21.28
N ALA A 137 21.30 -17.26 -22.01
CA ALA A 137 20.99 -17.06 -23.43
C ALA A 137 20.08 -15.85 -23.70
N HIS A 138 19.05 -15.65 -22.88
CA HIS A 138 18.08 -14.56 -23.07
C HIS A 138 17.86 -13.73 -21.80
N GLY A 139 18.46 -14.11 -20.66
CA GLY A 139 18.48 -13.28 -19.47
C GLY A 139 17.11 -13.05 -18.81
N ASN A 140 16.10 -13.87 -19.09
CA ASN A 140 14.76 -13.76 -18.51
C ASN A 140 14.41 -15.03 -17.74
N PHE A 141 13.51 -14.94 -16.74
CA PHE A 141 13.11 -16.13 -15.98
C PHE A 141 12.22 -17.03 -16.83
N GLN A 142 12.59 -18.30 -16.95
CA GLN A 142 11.87 -19.32 -17.68
C GLN A 142 11.49 -20.47 -16.75
N ILE A 143 10.25 -20.95 -16.84
CA ILE A 143 9.83 -22.16 -16.13
C ILE A 143 10.52 -23.36 -16.76
N MET A 144 11.37 -24.03 -15.98
CA MET A 144 12.18 -25.17 -16.40
C MET A 144 11.56 -26.50 -16.00
N GLU A 145 10.76 -26.53 -14.94
CA GLU A 145 10.20 -27.76 -14.42
C GLU A 145 8.83 -27.52 -13.78
N ILE A 146 7.88 -28.36 -14.16
CA ILE A 146 6.54 -28.42 -13.62
C ILE A 146 6.28 -29.84 -13.10
N LEU A 147 5.91 -29.97 -11.83
CA LEU A 147 5.35 -31.21 -11.27
C LEU A 147 4.02 -30.89 -10.61
N GLY A 148 3.01 -31.71 -10.85
CA GLY A 148 1.65 -31.48 -10.40
C GLY A 148 0.64 -32.12 -11.37
N PRO A 149 -0.66 -32.16 -11.07
CA PRO A 149 -1.45 -31.23 -10.24
C PRO A 149 -1.20 -31.35 -8.73
N HIS A 150 -1.71 -30.38 -7.96
CA HIS A 150 -1.78 -30.52 -6.50
C HIS A 150 -2.64 -31.74 -6.14
N THR A 151 -2.14 -32.57 -5.23
CA THR A 151 -2.90 -33.71 -4.67
C THR A 151 -3.27 -33.49 -3.21
N CYS A 152 -2.86 -32.35 -2.64
CA CYS A 152 -3.23 -31.94 -1.30
C CYS A 152 -4.64 -31.36 -1.28
N MET A 153 -5.31 -31.53 -0.16
CA MET A 153 -6.49 -30.76 0.20
C MET A 153 -6.10 -29.86 1.36
N SER A 154 -6.46 -28.57 1.30
CA SER A 154 -6.34 -27.74 2.49
C SER A 154 -7.27 -28.28 3.57
N THR A 155 -6.72 -28.68 4.70
CA THR A 155 -7.46 -29.27 5.82
C THR A 155 -7.98 -28.23 6.80
N THR A 156 -7.57 -26.96 6.65
CA THR A 156 -7.90 -25.88 7.58
C THR A 156 -8.64 -24.75 6.84
N ILE A 157 -9.86 -24.45 7.28
CA ILE A 157 -10.58 -23.25 6.84
C ILE A 157 -9.98 -22.06 7.59
N THR A 158 -9.10 -21.33 6.94
CA THR A 158 -8.48 -20.12 7.49
C THR A 158 -9.25 -18.88 7.06
N LYS A 159 -9.27 -17.86 7.93
CA LYS A 159 -9.79 -16.52 7.58
C LYS A 159 -8.80 -15.74 6.72
N ASP A 160 -7.54 -16.14 6.68
CA ASP A 160 -6.45 -15.46 5.99
C ASP A 160 -5.62 -16.49 5.22
N HIS A 161 -5.06 -16.09 4.09
CA HIS A 161 -4.16 -16.95 3.31
C HIS A 161 -2.70 -16.65 3.70
N PRO A 162 -1.88 -17.66 4.06
CA PRO A 162 -0.48 -17.45 4.42
C PRO A 162 0.34 -16.78 3.32
N ASN A 163 0.05 -17.09 2.05
CA ASN A 163 0.73 -16.44 0.94
C ASN A 163 0.12 -15.09 0.54
N LEU A 164 -1.06 -14.69 1.00
CA LEU A 164 -1.55 -13.33 0.73
C LEU A 164 -0.74 -12.38 1.62
N THR A 165 0.00 -11.42 1.07
CA THR A 165 0.83 -10.48 1.87
C THR A 165 0.17 -9.10 1.92
N SER A 166 0.63 -8.25 2.85
CA SER A 166 0.19 -6.85 2.89
C SER A 166 0.52 -6.09 1.59
N SER A 167 1.58 -6.48 0.88
CA SER A 167 1.93 -5.90 -0.42
C SER A 167 0.91 -6.28 -1.50
N ASP A 168 0.48 -7.55 -1.59
CA ASP A 168 -0.55 -7.94 -2.57
C ASP A 168 -1.89 -7.25 -2.30
N ILE A 169 -2.26 -7.13 -1.01
CA ILE A 169 -3.46 -6.39 -0.60
C ILE A 169 -3.31 -4.92 -0.97
N GLY A 170 -2.13 -4.32 -0.70
CA GLY A 170 -1.80 -2.94 -1.01
C GLY A 170 -2.05 -2.59 -2.47
N GLU A 171 -1.54 -3.42 -3.39
CA GLU A 171 -1.75 -3.26 -4.83
C GLU A 171 -3.26 -3.24 -5.18
N SER A 172 -4.03 -4.18 -4.61
CA SER A 172 -5.46 -4.29 -4.89
C SER A 172 -6.31 -3.11 -4.37
N ILE A 173 -5.86 -2.44 -3.30
CA ILE A 173 -6.60 -1.33 -2.67
C ILE A 173 -6.08 0.05 -3.08
N LYS A 174 -4.95 0.10 -3.79
CA LYS A 174 -4.27 1.34 -4.19
C LYS A 174 -5.18 2.30 -4.93
N ALA A 175 -5.97 1.79 -5.88
CA ALA A 175 -6.94 2.60 -6.62
C ALA A 175 -7.99 3.25 -5.72
N HIS A 176 -8.38 2.59 -4.63
CA HIS A 176 -9.31 3.18 -3.66
C HIS A 176 -8.67 4.31 -2.86
N ILE A 177 -7.39 4.18 -2.50
CA ILE A 177 -6.63 5.21 -1.77
C ILE A 177 -6.39 6.45 -2.63
N VAL A 178 -6.03 6.26 -3.90
CA VAL A 178 -5.88 7.38 -4.86
C VAL A 178 -7.18 8.17 -4.99
N ASN A 179 -8.33 7.49 -5.02
CA ASN A 179 -9.64 8.12 -5.16
C ASN A 179 -10.12 8.78 -3.86
N ASP A 180 -9.77 8.23 -2.70
CA ASP A 180 -10.13 8.76 -1.38
C ASP A 180 -9.01 8.45 -0.36
N PRO A 181 -8.09 9.41 -0.10
CA PRO A 181 -7.04 9.24 0.90
C PRO A 181 -7.57 9.10 2.34
N THR A 182 -8.84 9.45 2.60
CA THR A 182 -9.47 9.34 3.92
C THR A 182 -10.23 8.03 4.12
N ILE A 183 -10.09 7.10 3.17
CA ILE A 183 -10.81 5.84 3.16
C ILE A 183 -10.63 5.06 4.47
N LYS A 184 -11.76 4.62 5.03
CA LYS A 184 -11.77 3.92 6.31
C LYS A 184 -11.31 2.48 6.16
N GLU A 185 -10.53 2.01 7.14
CA GLU A 185 -10.04 0.63 7.26
C GLU A 185 -11.13 -0.43 7.00
N LYS A 186 -12.36 -0.19 7.50
CA LYS A 186 -13.49 -1.11 7.32
C LYS A 186 -13.88 -1.33 5.85
N VAL A 187 -13.74 -0.32 5.01
CA VAL A 187 -14.02 -0.41 3.56
C VAL A 187 -12.93 -1.22 2.87
N LEU A 188 -11.67 -1.02 3.26
CA LEU A 188 -10.53 -1.79 2.75
C LEU A 188 -10.62 -3.27 3.11
N MET A 189 -11.09 -3.59 4.32
CA MET A 189 -11.38 -4.96 4.74
C MET A 189 -12.44 -5.63 3.84
N ALA A 190 -13.54 -4.91 3.56
CA ALA A 190 -14.60 -5.42 2.68
C ALA A 190 -14.10 -5.62 1.24
N THR A 191 -13.29 -4.68 0.74
CA THR A 191 -12.67 -4.77 -0.59
C THR A 191 -11.77 -5.99 -0.69
N THR A 192 -10.88 -6.19 0.30
CA THR A 192 -9.99 -7.36 0.37
C THR A 192 -10.78 -8.67 0.36
N LYS A 193 -11.89 -8.73 1.11
CA LYS A 193 -12.80 -9.89 1.11
C LYS A 193 -13.42 -10.14 -0.26
N ASN A 194 -13.85 -9.10 -0.95
CA ASN A 194 -14.48 -9.25 -2.25
C ASN A 194 -13.49 -9.69 -3.34
N VAL A 195 -12.23 -9.24 -3.25
CA VAL A 195 -11.19 -9.55 -4.25
C VAL A 195 -10.60 -10.95 -4.03
N PHE A 196 -10.25 -11.30 -2.78
CA PHE A 196 -9.49 -12.52 -2.50
C PHE A 196 -10.30 -13.62 -1.81
N ASP A 197 -11.55 -13.36 -1.43
CA ASP A 197 -12.38 -14.24 -0.60
C ASP A 197 -11.80 -14.55 0.80
N TYR A 198 -10.83 -13.73 1.23
CA TYR A 198 -10.20 -13.83 2.55
C TYR A 198 -10.53 -12.61 3.43
N GLN A 199 -10.53 -12.81 4.74
CA GLN A 199 -10.70 -11.77 5.76
C GLN A 199 -9.46 -11.68 6.66
N PRO A 200 -8.35 -11.10 6.17
CA PRO A 200 -7.14 -10.95 6.96
C PRO A 200 -7.36 -10.05 8.17
N GLY A 201 -6.51 -10.21 9.17
CA GLY A 201 -6.56 -9.40 10.39
C GLY A 201 -6.30 -7.91 10.14
N ARG A 202 -6.89 -7.05 10.98
CA ARG A 202 -6.75 -5.58 10.92
C ARG A 202 -5.32 -5.08 10.75
N LYS A 203 -4.36 -5.65 11.48
CA LYS A 203 -2.93 -5.30 11.39
C LYS A 203 -2.40 -5.45 9.95
N LYS A 204 -2.76 -6.53 9.26
CA LYS A 204 -2.32 -6.80 7.89
C LYS A 204 -2.90 -5.79 6.90
N ILE A 205 -4.15 -5.39 7.10
CA ILE A 205 -4.85 -4.37 6.32
C ILE A 205 -4.23 -2.98 6.54
N ARG A 206 -3.93 -2.59 7.78
CA ARG A 206 -3.22 -1.34 8.06
C ARG A 206 -1.84 -1.28 7.45
N ASN A 207 -1.09 -2.38 7.51
CA ASN A 207 0.20 -2.47 6.85
C ASN A 207 0.06 -2.35 5.33
N ALA A 208 -0.97 -2.96 4.73
CA ALA A 208 -1.26 -2.84 3.31
C ALA A 208 -1.62 -1.39 2.93
N MET A 209 -2.46 -0.74 3.74
CA MET A 209 -2.81 0.67 3.58
C MET A 209 -1.58 1.57 3.67
N LYS A 210 -0.68 1.33 4.64
CA LYS A 210 0.58 2.07 4.76
C LYS A 210 1.44 1.91 3.51
N LEU A 211 1.67 0.67 3.04
CA LEU A 211 2.47 0.42 1.84
C LEU A 211 1.89 1.12 0.60
N ALA A 212 0.58 1.07 0.42
CA ALA A 212 -0.09 1.73 -0.70
C ALA A 212 -0.06 3.26 -0.56
N MET A 213 -0.20 3.82 0.64
CA MET A 213 -0.04 5.25 0.91
C MET A 213 1.38 5.72 0.60
N ASP A 214 2.39 5.00 1.10
CA ASP A 214 3.80 5.32 0.89
C ASP A 214 4.14 5.31 -0.62
N GLU A 215 3.54 4.42 -1.40
CA GLU A 215 3.75 4.35 -2.85
C GLU A 215 3.02 5.48 -3.62
N VAL A 216 1.84 5.89 -3.17
CA VAL A 216 1.03 6.92 -3.84
C VAL A 216 1.50 8.34 -3.46
N HIS A 217 1.83 8.56 -2.20
CA HIS A 217 2.08 9.89 -1.63
C HIS A 217 3.53 10.11 -1.19
N GLY A 218 4.38 9.07 -1.28
CA GLY A 218 5.70 9.10 -0.68
C GLY A 218 5.65 8.74 0.80
N SER A 219 6.84 8.49 1.38
CA SER A 219 6.94 8.19 2.80
C SER A 219 6.74 9.44 3.66
N TRP A 220 6.36 9.21 4.91
CA TRP A 220 6.35 10.26 5.92
C TRP A 220 7.73 10.91 6.06
N GLU A 221 8.78 10.10 6.08
CA GLU A 221 10.16 10.55 6.17
C GLU A 221 10.53 11.47 5.00
N GLY A 222 10.18 11.10 3.76
CA GLY A 222 10.40 11.94 2.58
C GLY A 222 9.64 13.27 2.68
N SER A 223 8.41 13.25 3.18
CA SER A 223 7.64 14.48 3.41
C SER A 223 8.31 15.42 4.43
N TYR A 224 8.98 14.87 5.44
CA TYR A 224 9.77 15.65 6.40
C TYR A 224 11.06 16.21 5.78
N GLU A 225 11.73 15.44 4.91
CA GLU A 225 12.90 15.87 4.14
C GLU A 225 12.58 17.02 3.17
N ASP A 226 11.32 17.14 2.73
CA ASP A 226 10.86 18.23 1.88
C ASP A 226 10.58 19.55 2.64
N LEU A 227 10.40 19.51 3.97
CA LEU A 227 10.03 20.69 4.75
C LEU A 227 11.06 21.84 4.66
N PRO A 228 12.39 21.62 4.70
CA PRO A 228 13.39 22.67 4.45
C PRO A 228 13.14 23.46 3.16
N HIS A 229 12.92 22.76 2.05
CA HIS A 229 12.66 23.36 0.75
C HIS A 229 11.35 24.16 0.74
N LEU A 230 10.31 23.61 1.38
CA LEU A 230 9.02 24.29 1.52
C LEU A 230 9.14 25.58 2.34
N MET A 231 9.89 25.56 3.44
CA MET A 231 10.08 26.74 4.29
C MET A 231 10.89 27.83 3.59
N GLU A 232 11.94 27.46 2.84
CA GLU A 232 12.70 28.40 2.03
C GLU A 232 11.81 29.07 0.98
N ALA A 233 10.98 28.30 0.28
CA ALA A 233 10.01 28.84 -0.66
C ALA A 233 9.06 29.83 0.03
N LEU A 234 8.49 29.48 1.19
CA LEU A 234 7.61 30.37 1.95
C LEU A 234 8.26 31.69 2.34
N GLN A 235 9.52 31.67 2.77
CA GLN A 235 10.27 32.89 3.11
C GLN A 235 10.54 33.77 1.87
N SER A 236 10.78 33.15 0.71
CA SER A 236 11.04 33.88 -0.54
C SER A 236 9.81 34.62 -1.08
N PHE A 237 8.62 34.02 -0.96
CA PHE A 237 7.37 34.63 -1.44
C PHE A 237 6.76 35.61 -0.44
N ASN A 238 6.96 35.39 0.86
CA ASN A 238 6.36 36.20 1.93
C ASN A 238 7.45 36.88 2.77
N VAL A 239 7.91 38.05 2.29
CA VAL A 239 8.92 38.86 2.98
C VAL A 239 8.44 39.20 4.39
N GLY A 240 9.17 38.74 5.40
CA GLY A 240 8.83 38.88 6.83
C GLY A 240 8.48 37.57 7.53
N THR A 241 8.27 36.47 6.80
CA THR A 241 8.13 35.13 7.39
C THR A 241 9.45 34.70 8.04
N ASN A 242 9.42 34.42 9.34
CA ASN A 242 10.57 33.95 10.11
C ASN A 242 10.43 32.44 10.36
N VAL A 243 11.41 31.65 9.90
CA VAL A 243 11.48 30.20 10.12
C VAL A 243 12.77 29.92 10.88
N ASN A 244 12.66 29.31 12.07
CA ASN A 244 13.80 28.83 12.84
C ASN A 244 13.69 27.32 12.98
N TRP A 245 14.73 26.61 12.52
CA TRP A 245 14.84 25.18 12.68
C TRP A 245 15.47 24.85 14.02
N PHE A 246 14.77 24.06 14.83
CA PHE A 246 15.32 23.48 16.05
C PHE A 246 15.40 21.97 15.84
N PHE A 247 16.57 21.49 15.42
CA PHE A 247 16.86 20.07 15.46
C PHE A 247 17.35 19.74 16.86
N LYS A 248 16.77 18.69 17.46
CA LYS A 248 17.30 18.13 18.70
C LYS A 248 18.65 17.50 18.33
N GLU A 249 19.74 18.24 18.46
CA GLU A 249 21.06 17.64 18.40
C GLU A 249 21.12 16.53 19.45
N ASP A 250 21.72 15.40 19.07
CA ASP A 250 22.01 14.21 19.90
C ASP A 250 23.01 14.53 21.04
N GLU A 251 22.87 15.69 21.68
CA GLU A 251 23.44 15.91 22.98
C GLU A 251 22.54 15.24 24.01
N LEU A 252 23.03 14.09 24.46
CA LEU A 252 22.61 13.34 25.64
C LEU A 252 22.81 14.16 26.94
N GLY A 253 22.48 15.45 26.93
CA GLY A 253 22.41 16.35 28.07
C GLY A 253 20.95 16.52 28.48
N GLU A 254 20.50 15.69 29.42
CA GLU A 254 19.41 15.83 30.41
C GLU A 254 18.29 16.90 30.28
N ARG A 255 17.90 17.36 29.09
CA ARG A 255 16.73 18.25 28.93
C ARG A 255 15.46 17.41 28.98
N VAL A 256 14.84 17.41 30.16
CA VAL A 256 13.52 16.79 30.38
C VAL A 256 12.46 17.65 29.68
N SER A 257 11.75 17.07 28.71
CA SER A 257 10.57 17.67 28.10
C SER A 257 9.33 17.28 28.89
N LEU A 258 8.69 18.28 29.51
CA LEU A 258 7.43 18.14 30.24
C LEU A 258 6.27 18.60 29.35
N GLU A 259 5.39 17.68 29.01
CA GLU A 259 4.17 17.99 28.26
C GLU A 259 3.01 18.19 29.24
N ILE A 260 2.30 19.31 29.14
CA ILE A 260 1.10 19.60 29.94
C ILE A 260 -0.12 19.75 29.05
N ASP A 261 -1.23 19.15 29.47
CA ASP A 261 -2.49 19.16 28.70
C ASP A 261 -3.71 19.27 29.62
N GLY A 262 -4.79 19.87 29.10
CA GLY A 262 -6.10 19.97 29.72
C GLY A 262 -7.15 19.20 28.91
N THR A 263 -7.64 18.08 29.45
CA THR A 263 -8.71 17.29 28.81
C THR A 263 -10.05 17.47 29.53
N ARG A 264 -11.10 17.88 28.81
CA ARG A 264 -12.44 18.06 29.38
C ARG A 264 -13.12 16.73 29.72
N ILE A 265 -13.68 16.64 30.93
CA ILE A 265 -14.51 15.51 31.37
C ILE A 265 -15.97 15.80 31.00
N TYR A 266 -16.60 14.84 30.31
CA TYR A 266 -18.02 14.87 29.99
C TYR A 266 -18.78 13.88 30.89
N GLY A 267 -19.87 14.34 31.52
CA GLY A 267 -20.69 13.49 32.39
C GLY A 267 -21.48 14.29 33.44
N PRO A 268 -22.08 13.60 34.44
CA PRO A 268 -22.85 14.24 35.51
C PRO A 268 -22.03 15.23 36.37
N TYR A 269 -20.71 15.06 36.40
CA TYR A 269 -19.76 15.92 37.11
C TYR A 269 -18.78 16.52 36.09
N PRO A 270 -19.12 17.66 35.48
CA PRO A 270 -18.26 18.29 34.48
C PRO A 270 -16.99 18.84 35.15
N GLY A 271 -15.89 18.84 34.40
CA GLY A 271 -14.61 19.35 34.85
C GLY A 271 -13.54 19.21 33.79
N VAL A 272 -12.29 19.45 34.16
CA VAL A 272 -11.11 19.33 33.31
C VAL A 272 -10.04 18.55 34.06
N ILE A 273 -9.45 17.56 33.41
CA ILE A 273 -8.24 16.89 33.87
C ILE A 273 -7.07 17.69 33.34
N LEU A 274 -6.32 18.33 34.24
CA LEU A 274 -4.99 18.83 33.93
C LEU A 274 -4.01 17.68 34.12
N SER A 275 -3.11 17.47 33.19
CA SER A 275 -2.12 16.42 33.23
C SER A 275 -0.74 16.94 32.87
N ALA A 276 0.29 16.30 33.42
CA ALA A 276 1.68 16.54 33.09
C ALA A 276 2.35 15.19 32.83
N THR A 277 2.98 15.05 31.68
CA THR A 277 3.62 13.83 31.21
C THR A 277 5.04 14.10 30.73
N VAL A 278 5.88 13.07 30.72
CA VAL A 278 7.22 13.12 30.13
C VAL A 278 7.43 11.92 29.23
N VAL A 279 8.38 12.05 28.31
CA VAL A 279 8.86 10.93 27.49
C VAL A 279 10.21 10.47 28.02
N ASP A 280 10.33 9.17 28.34
CA ASP A 280 11.60 8.59 28.77
C ASP A 280 12.54 8.27 27.60
N GLY A 281 13.77 7.82 27.90
CA GLY A 281 14.75 7.42 26.89
C GLY A 281 14.35 6.21 26.03
N PHE A 282 13.26 5.52 26.37
CA PHE A 282 12.68 4.41 25.62
C PHE A 282 11.41 4.81 24.86
N SER A 283 11.13 6.12 24.77
CA SER A 283 9.92 6.67 24.13
C SER A 283 8.61 6.27 24.80
N HIS A 284 8.62 5.91 26.08
CA HIS A 284 7.38 5.72 26.84
C HIS A 284 6.86 7.04 27.38
N ILE A 285 5.54 7.23 27.33
CA ILE A 285 4.85 8.34 27.97
C ILE A 285 4.61 7.98 29.44
N LEU A 286 5.17 8.78 30.35
CA LEU A 286 5.05 8.59 31.80
C LEU A 286 4.25 9.74 32.40
N PRO A 287 3.09 9.48 33.05
CA PRO A 287 2.35 10.51 33.76
C PRO A 287 3.09 10.91 35.03
N LEU A 288 3.42 12.19 35.16
CA LEU A 288 4.10 12.74 36.34
C LEU A 288 3.13 13.33 37.36
N ALA A 289 2.06 13.98 36.89
CA ALA A 289 1.02 14.51 37.76
C ALA A 289 -0.30 14.68 37.00
N PHE A 290 -1.40 14.71 37.74
CA PHE A 290 -2.70 15.09 37.22
C PHE A 290 -3.52 15.78 38.31
N ALA A 291 -4.49 16.59 37.90
CA ALA A 291 -5.45 17.23 38.78
C ALA A 291 -6.81 17.34 38.08
N ILE A 292 -7.89 17.12 38.82
CA ILE A 292 -9.25 17.40 38.34
C ILE A 292 -9.64 18.79 38.86
N VAL A 293 -9.97 19.70 37.94
CA VAL A 293 -10.39 21.07 38.24
C VAL A 293 -11.75 21.35 37.61
N GLU A 294 -12.45 22.36 38.12
CA GLU A 294 -13.79 22.72 37.65
C GLU A 294 -13.79 23.35 36.24
N ALA A 295 -12.69 23.99 35.83
CA ALA A 295 -12.57 24.65 34.54
C ALA A 295 -11.10 24.86 34.15
N GLU A 296 -10.85 24.97 32.86
CA GLU A 296 -9.55 25.32 32.30
C GLU A 296 -9.42 26.85 32.25
N ASN A 297 -8.79 27.45 33.26
CA ASN A 297 -8.58 28.89 33.34
C ASN A 297 -7.23 29.22 33.98
N LEU A 298 -6.84 30.50 33.92
CA LEU A 298 -5.56 30.99 34.42
C LEU A 298 -5.30 30.57 35.87
N SER A 299 -6.26 30.77 36.77
CA SER A 299 -6.09 30.44 38.19
C SER A 299 -5.82 28.94 38.43
N ARG A 300 -6.45 28.05 37.65
CA ARG A 300 -6.24 26.61 37.75
C ARG A 300 -4.91 26.17 37.15
N TRP A 301 -4.51 26.77 36.03
CA TRP A 301 -3.20 26.56 35.43
C TRP A 301 -2.07 27.08 36.31
N ASP A 302 -2.19 28.28 36.88
CA ASP A 302 -1.25 28.85 37.85
C ASP A 302 -1.06 27.93 39.06
N TRP A 303 -2.17 27.46 39.64
CA TRP A 303 -2.10 26.53 40.77
C TRP A 303 -1.42 25.20 40.38
N PHE A 304 -1.79 24.62 39.24
CA PHE A 304 -1.24 23.33 38.80
C PHE A 304 0.25 23.43 38.48
N THR A 305 0.65 24.48 37.77
CA THR A 305 2.06 24.75 37.41
C THR A 305 2.92 25.06 38.63
N GLU A 306 2.39 25.77 39.64
CA GLU A 306 3.07 25.97 40.92
C GLU A 306 3.33 24.63 41.62
N ARG A 307 2.34 23.73 41.63
CA ARG A 307 2.48 22.39 42.21
C ARG A 307 3.51 21.55 41.45
N LEU A 308 3.49 21.58 40.12
CA LEU A 308 4.49 20.92 39.29
C LEU A 308 5.90 21.44 39.61
N LYS A 309 6.08 22.76 39.65
CA LYS A 309 7.37 23.38 39.98
C LYS A 309 7.88 22.91 41.34
N ARG A 310 7.00 22.94 42.35
CA ARG A 310 7.36 22.64 43.74
C ARG A 310 7.64 21.16 43.99
N PHE A 311 6.85 20.26 43.43
CA PHE A 311 6.85 18.84 43.81
C PHE A 311 7.48 17.92 42.76
N VAL A 312 7.48 18.31 41.48
CA VAL A 312 7.96 17.46 40.38
C VAL A 312 9.31 17.96 39.86
N VAL A 313 9.35 19.22 39.44
CA VAL A 313 10.55 19.86 38.87
C VAL A 313 11.62 20.08 39.94
N GLY A 314 11.21 20.64 41.08
CA GLY A 314 12.12 20.96 42.18
C GLY A 314 13.12 22.04 41.79
N ARG A 315 14.41 21.75 41.97
CA ARG A 315 15.54 22.65 41.62
C ARG A 315 16.17 22.37 40.25
N ARG A 316 15.57 21.51 39.43
CA ARG A 316 16.10 21.21 38.10
C ARG A 316 15.99 22.46 37.22
N HIS A 317 17.08 22.80 36.57
CA HIS A 317 17.12 23.82 35.53
C HIS A 317 17.00 23.14 34.15
N GLU A 318 16.69 23.92 33.11
CA GLU A 318 16.66 23.44 31.71
C GLU A 318 15.52 22.47 31.33
N ILE A 319 14.36 22.57 32.00
CA ILE A 319 13.15 21.84 31.59
C ILE A 319 12.47 22.56 30.43
N CYS A 320 12.17 21.82 29.37
CA CYS A 320 11.35 22.32 28.27
C CYS A 320 9.89 21.97 28.55
N VAL A 321 8.99 22.95 28.58
CA VAL A 321 7.54 22.70 28.71
C VAL A 321 6.87 22.81 27.35
N ILE A 322 6.10 21.78 26.99
CA ILE A 322 5.29 21.72 25.78
C ILE A 322 3.82 21.77 26.21
N SER A 323 3.03 22.63 25.60
CA SER A 323 1.61 22.82 25.92
C SER A 323 0.84 23.35 24.73
N ASP A 324 -0.48 23.20 24.76
CA ASP A 324 -1.38 23.86 23.82
C ASP A 324 -1.36 25.38 23.98
N ARG A 325 -1.72 26.11 22.91
CA ARG A 325 -1.83 27.57 22.92
C ARG A 325 -3.09 28.03 23.66
N HIS A 326 -3.18 27.74 24.96
CA HIS A 326 -4.24 28.22 25.82
C HIS A 326 -3.81 29.47 26.58
N VAL A 327 -4.67 30.50 26.62
CA VAL A 327 -4.35 31.83 27.18
C VAL A 327 -3.96 31.75 28.66
N GLY A 328 -4.62 30.84 29.40
CA GLY A 328 -4.31 30.59 30.80
C GLY A 328 -2.95 29.92 31.03
N ILE A 329 -2.46 29.12 30.07
CA ILE A 329 -1.16 28.47 30.14
C ILE A 329 -0.06 29.50 29.86
N MET A 330 -0.21 30.28 28.78
CA MET A 330 0.77 31.29 28.39
C MET A 330 1.04 32.30 29.52
N ALA A 331 -0.02 32.83 30.14
CA ALA A 331 0.10 33.78 31.24
C ALA A 331 0.70 33.15 32.53
N SER A 332 0.53 31.85 32.75
CA SER A 332 1.16 31.15 33.88
C SER A 332 2.68 30.98 33.73
N HIS A 333 3.18 30.89 32.49
CA HIS A 333 4.60 30.68 32.19
C HIS A 333 5.44 31.97 32.24
N GLU A 334 4.88 33.11 31.81
CA GLU A 334 5.58 34.40 31.68
C GLU A 334 6.21 34.94 32.98
N GLY A 335 5.86 34.37 34.15
CA GLY A 335 6.42 34.81 35.42
C GLY A 335 7.46 33.90 36.08
N ARG A 336 7.54 32.59 35.76
CA ARG A 336 8.08 31.63 36.76
C ARG A 336 8.71 30.32 36.28
N MET A 337 8.84 30.01 34.99
CA MET A 337 9.41 28.71 34.55
C MET A 337 10.73 28.77 33.77
N VAL A 338 11.32 29.94 33.56
CA VAL A 338 12.67 30.07 33.00
C VAL A 338 13.69 30.24 34.11
#